data_AF-A0A0G0GV60-F1
#
_entry.id   AF-A0A0G0GV60-F1
#
_cell.length_a   1.000
_cell.length_b   1.000
_cell.length_c   1.000
_cell.angle_alpha   90.00
_cell.angle_beta   90.00
_cell.angle_gamma   90.00
#
_symmetry.space_group_name_H-M   'P 1'
#
loop_
_entity.id
_entity.type
_entity.pdbx_description
1 polymer ?
#
loop_
_entity_poly.entity_id
_entity_poly.type
_entity_poly.pdbx_seq_one_letter_code
_entity_poly.pdbx_strand_id
1 'polypeptide(L)'
;MGIIVLFLAAAVFLESSITTLPLVLSVILFSSVVLRKNEVFLLSFISGLFLDILAFRTIGLSSLYLVLFVFVIFLYEKKFEIETLYFVGLFSFLGSAGYLFLIGSKGGLIQASVMTLITALSFLIFKISNRAHLKKI
;
A
#
# COMPACT_ATOMS: atom_id res chain seq x y z
N MET A 1 -6.27 -14.52 -2.90
CA MET A 1 -7.15 -13.35 -2.72
C MET A 1 -7.61 -13.19 -1.28
N GLY A 2 -8.20 -14.22 -0.64
CA GLY A 2 -8.70 -14.13 0.73
C GLY A 2 -7.69 -13.62 1.78
N ILE A 3 -6.43 -14.05 1.69
CA ILE A 3 -5.37 -13.59 2.61
C ILE A 3 -5.09 -12.08 2.50
N ILE A 4 -5.16 -11.50 1.30
CA ILE A 4 -4.94 -10.06 1.09
C ILE A 4 -6.11 -9.26 1.63
N VAL A 5 -7.33 -9.76 1.45
CA VAL A 5 -8.52 -9.14 2.06
C VAL A 5 -8.39 -9.12 3.58
N LEU A 6 -7.88 -10.21 4.19
CA LEU A 6 -7.60 -10.25 5.62
C LEU A 6 -6.57 -9.19 6.04
N PHE A 7 -5.44 -9.09 5.33
CA PHE A 7 -4.44 -8.07 5.61
C PHE A 7 -4.97 -6.65 5.42
N LEU A 8 -5.80 -6.40 4.40
CA LEU A 8 -6.43 -5.11 4.17
C LEU A 8 -7.43 -4.76 5.28
N ALA A 9 -8.27 -5.70 5.70
CA ALA A 9 -9.21 -5.48 6.80
C ALA A 9 -8.47 -5.15 8.10
N ALA A 10 -7.40 -5.89 8.40
CA ALA A 10 -6.53 -5.61 9.54
C ALA A 10 -5.86 -4.22 9.42
N ALA A 11 -5.31 -3.88 8.24
CA ALA A 11 -4.69 -2.59 8.00
C ALA A 11 -5.68 -1.43 8.17
N VAL A 12 -6.90 -1.56 7.63
CA VAL A 12 -7.97 -0.56 7.78
C VAL A 12 -8.33 -0.36 9.26
N PHE A 13 -8.48 -1.44 10.01
CA PHE A 13 -8.79 -1.36 11.44
C PHE A 13 -7.65 -0.71 12.23
N LEU A 14 -6.41 -1.14 12.00
CA LEU A 14 -5.23 -0.60 12.68
C LEU A 14 -5.01 0.88 12.36
N GLU A 15 -5.12 1.28 11.10
CA GLU A 15 -4.91 2.67 10.65
C GLU A 15 -6.05 3.60 11.08
N SER A 16 -7.28 3.10 11.18
CA SER A 16 -8.40 3.92 11.67
C SER A 16 -8.42 4.09 13.19
N SER A 17 -7.89 3.11 13.94
CA SER A 17 -8.11 3.03 15.40
C SER A 17 -6.84 3.15 16.25
N ILE A 18 -5.69 2.67 15.78
CA ILE A 18 -4.50 2.45 16.62
C ILE A 18 -3.31 3.29 16.18
N THR A 19 -3.10 3.47 14.88
CA THR A 19 -1.93 4.15 14.33
C THR A 19 -2.30 5.10 13.19
N THR A 20 -1.48 6.12 12.95
CA THR A 20 -1.63 7.03 11.80
C THR A 20 -0.76 6.65 10.62
N LEU A 21 -0.03 5.52 10.70
CA LEU A 21 0.79 5.04 9.61
C LEU A 21 -0.09 4.55 8.44
N PRO A 22 0.28 4.84 7.18
CA PRO A 22 -0.53 4.50 6.01
C PRO A 22 -0.42 3.02 5.64
N LEU A 23 -0.86 2.14 6.54
CA LEU A 23 -0.81 0.69 6.41
C LEU A 23 -1.63 0.19 5.23
N VAL A 24 -2.81 0.78 5.00
CA VAL A 24 -3.69 0.39 3.89
C VAL A 24 -2.98 0.64 2.56
N LEU A 25 -2.31 1.78 2.43
CA LEU A 25 -1.53 2.11 1.24
C LEU A 25 -0.41 1.11 1.00
N SER A 26 0.35 0.73 2.03
CA SER A 26 1.43 -0.26 1.90
C SER A 26 0.93 -1.63 1.49
N VAL A 27 -0.19 -2.11 2.04
CA VAL A 27 -0.78 -3.40 1.63
C VAL A 27 -1.28 -3.33 0.18
N ILE A 28 -1.88 -2.21 -0.25
CA ILE A 28 -2.31 -2.00 -1.63
C ILE A 28 -1.12 -1.92 -2.59
N LEU A 29 -0.06 -1.19 -2.24
CA LEU A 29 1.18 -1.12 -3.03
C LEU A 29 1.78 -2.52 -3.21
N PHE A 30 1.94 -3.24 -2.11
CA PHE A 30 2.50 -4.59 -2.12
C PHE A 30 1.65 -5.53 -3.00
N SER A 31 0.32 -5.48 -2.84
CA SER A 31 -0.62 -6.27 -3.63
C SER A 31 -0.57 -5.89 -5.12
N SER A 32 -0.40 -4.61 -5.43
CA SER A 32 -0.28 -4.13 -6.81
C SER A 32 0.97 -4.70 -7.48
N VAL A 33 2.11 -4.71 -6.77
CA VAL A 33 3.38 -5.21 -7.29
C VAL A 33 3.40 -6.73 -7.43
N VAL A 34 2.82 -7.46 -6.46
CA VAL A 34 2.88 -8.93 -6.44
C VAL A 34 1.79 -9.58 -7.28
N LEU A 35 0.55 -9.07 -7.24
CA LEU A 35 -0.56 -9.70 -7.95
C LEU A 35 -0.70 -9.21 -9.39
N ARG A 36 -0.47 -7.92 -9.65
CA ARG A 36 -0.66 -7.29 -10.97
C ARG A 36 -2.05 -7.53 -11.56
N LYS A 37 -3.08 -7.52 -10.70
CA LYS A 37 -4.48 -7.78 -11.07
C LYS A 37 -5.32 -6.52 -10.93
N ASN A 38 -6.25 -6.35 -11.87
CA ASN A 38 -7.22 -5.24 -11.86
C ASN A 38 -8.12 -5.24 -10.61
N GLU A 39 -8.30 -6.40 -9.96
CA GLU A 39 -9.06 -6.51 -8.71
C GLU A 39 -8.49 -5.62 -7.59
N VAL A 40 -7.20 -5.27 -7.65
CA VAL A 40 -6.56 -4.37 -6.67
C VAL A 40 -7.17 -2.95 -6.71
N PHE A 41 -7.71 -2.51 -7.86
CA PHE A 41 -8.48 -1.25 -7.93
C PHE A 41 -9.76 -1.29 -7.10
N LEU A 42 -10.50 -2.39 -7.19
CA LEU A 42 -11.73 -2.53 -6.41
C LEU A 42 -11.40 -2.59 -4.92
N LEU A 43 -10.34 -3.33 -4.56
CA LEU A 43 -9.87 -3.40 -3.17
C LEU A 43 -9.41 -2.03 -2.65
N SER A 44 -8.69 -1.24 -3.47
CA SER A 44 -8.22 0.09 -3.07
C SER A 44 -9.36 1.10 -2.90
N PHE A 45 -10.37 1.03 -3.76
CA PHE A 45 -11.58 1.84 -3.62
C PHE A 45 -12.35 1.50 -2.34
N ILE A 46 -12.63 0.21 -2.12
CA ILE A 46 -13.42 -0.25 -0.97
C ILE A 46 -12.67 0.00 0.35
N SER A 47 -11.37 -0.33 0.41
CA SER A 47 -10.58 -0.12 1.64
C SER A 47 -10.48 1.37 1.99
N GLY A 48 -10.33 2.25 1.00
CA GLY A 48 -10.36 3.69 1.22
C GLY A 48 -11.69 4.20 1.79
N LEU A 49 -12.82 3.63 1.36
CA LEU A 49 -14.14 4.06 1.85
C LEU A 49 -14.29 3.68 3.32
N PHE A 50 -13.95 2.43 3.66
CA PHE A 50 -13.98 1.97 5.04
C PHE A 50 -13.02 2.76 5.92
N LEU A 51 -11.85 3.10 5.40
CA LEU A 51 -10.86 3.89 6.13
C LEU A 51 -11.39 5.29 6.45
N ASP A 52 -12.01 5.97 5.48
CA ASP A 52 -12.60 7.30 5.72
C ASP A 52 -13.78 7.22 6.71
N ILE A 53 -14.65 6.21 6.58
CA ILE A 53 -15.79 6.00 7.49
C ILE A 53 -15.31 5.75 8.92
N LEU A 54 -14.38 4.83 9.11
CA LEU A 54 -13.89 4.45 10.45
C LEU A 54 -13.02 5.51 11.09
N ALA A 55 -12.26 6.27 10.29
CA ALA A 55 -11.44 7.37 10.78
C ALA A 55 -12.22 8.70 10.91
N PHE A 56 -13.54 8.69 10.65
CA PHE A 56 -14.41 9.87 10.66
C PHE A 56 -13.88 11.05 9.81
N ARG A 57 -13.37 10.73 8.61
CA ARG A 57 -12.84 11.70 7.64
C ARG A 57 -13.87 11.95 6.53
N THR A 58 -13.56 12.91 5.66
CA THR A 58 -14.35 13.14 4.44
C THR A 58 -14.40 11.87 3.60
N ILE A 59 -15.60 11.32 3.42
CA ILE A 59 -15.81 10.06 2.71
C ILE A 59 -15.34 10.15 1.26
N GLY A 60 -14.50 9.21 0.85
CA GLY A 60 -14.05 9.06 -0.53
C GLY A 60 -12.70 9.72 -0.83
N LEU A 61 -12.15 10.52 0.10
CA LEU A 61 -10.82 11.12 -0.06
C LEU A 61 -9.73 10.04 -0.15
N SER A 62 -9.74 9.08 0.78
CA SER A 62 -8.76 7.99 0.80
C SER A 62 -8.95 7.06 -0.40
N SER A 63 -10.21 6.75 -0.76
CA SER A 63 -10.52 5.92 -1.94
C SER A 63 -9.99 6.53 -3.22
N LEU A 64 -10.24 7.82 -3.44
CA LEU A 64 -9.78 8.51 -4.64
C LEU A 64 -8.26 8.49 -4.73
N TYR A 65 -7.58 8.79 -3.62
CA TYR A 65 -6.11 8.76 -3.57
C TYR A 65 -5.55 7.37 -3.87
N LEU A 66 -6.06 6.33 -3.19
CA LEU A 66 -5.56 4.96 -3.36
C LEU A 66 -5.82 4.43 -4.79
N VAL A 67 -6.98 4.74 -5.39
CA VAL A 67 -7.29 4.37 -6.77
C VAL A 67 -6.35 5.07 -7.76
N LEU A 68 -6.14 6.38 -7.61
CA LEU A 68 -5.19 7.12 -8.45
C LEU A 68 -3.76 6.60 -8.30
N PHE A 69 -3.37 6.26 -7.07
CA PHE A 69 -2.05 5.70 -6.80
C PHE A 69 -1.84 4.33 -7.48
N VAL A 70 -2.81 3.42 -7.37
CA VAL A 70 -2.80 2.12 -8.08
C VAL A 70 -2.81 2.34 -9.60
N PHE A 71 -3.57 3.32 -10.09
CA PHE A 71 -3.59 3.67 -11.50
C PHE A 71 -2.20 4.05 -12.02
N VAL A 72 -1.47 4.90 -11.29
CA VAL A 72 -0.11 5.28 -11.65
C VAL A 72 0.84 4.08 -11.62
N ILE A 73 0.71 3.19 -10.63
CA ILE A 73 1.54 1.96 -10.54
C ILE A 73 1.34 1.07 -11.77
N PHE A 74 0.09 0.78 -12.13
CA PHE A 74 -0.20 -0.07 -13.30
C PHE A 74 0.10 0.61 -14.63
N LEU A 75 0.02 1.95 -14.71
CA LEU A 75 0.52 2.68 -15.86
C LEU A 75 2.04 2.52 -16.01
N TYR A 76 2.77 2.60 -14.90
CA TYR A 76 4.22 2.43 -14.87
C TYR A 76 4.63 0.98 -15.20
N GLU A 77 3.88 0.00 -14.69
CA GLU A 77 4.08 -1.43 -14.97
C GLU A 77 4.12 -1.76 -16.46
N LYS A 78 3.27 -1.12 -17.26
CA LYS A 78 3.22 -1.34 -18.72
C LYS A 78 4.52 -0.95 -19.43
N LYS A 79 5.37 -0.12 -18.81
CA LYS A 79 6.57 0.44 -19.42
C LYS A 79 7.87 0.00 -18.72
N PHE A 80 7.82 -0.39 -17.46
CA PHE A 80 9.01 -0.63 -16.63
C PHE A 80 8.80 -1.77 -15.62
N GLU A 81 9.91 -2.31 -15.10
CA GLU A 81 9.88 -3.34 -14.06
C GLU A 81 9.48 -2.77 -12.68
N ILE A 82 8.40 -3.30 -12.11
CA ILE A 82 7.88 -2.89 -10.80
C ILE A 82 8.30 -3.81 -9.64
N GLU A 83 8.83 -5.00 -9.92
CA GLU A 83 9.27 -5.98 -8.90
C GLU A 83 10.70 -5.72 -8.38
N THR A 84 11.06 -4.44 -8.25
CA THR A 84 12.37 -4.01 -7.77
C THR A 84 12.25 -3.34 -6.41
N LEU A 85 13.28 -3.50 -5.57
CA LEU A 85 13.32 -2.87 -4.25
C LEU A 85 13.27 -1.34 -4.37
N TYR A 86 13.93 -0.78 -5.39
CA TYR A 86 13.91 0.64 -5.68
C TYR A 86 12.51 1.16 -6.01
N PHE A 87 11.75 0.42 -6.83
CA PHE A 87 10.37 0.77 -7.16
C PHE A 87 9.49 0.77 -5.90
N VAL A 88 9.50 -0.33 -5.14
CA VAL A 88 8.70 -0.47 -3.93
C VAL A 88 9.07 0.61 -2.90
N GLY A 89 10.36 0.87 -2.70
CA GLY A 89 10.83 1.91 -1.78
C GLY A 89 10.38 3.30 -2.20
N LEU A 90 10.61 3.68 -3.47
CA LEU A 90 10.26 5.01 -3.97
C LEU A 90 8.75 5.25 -3.93
N PHE A 91 7.95 4.31 -4.46
CA PHE A 91 6.50 4.46 -4.48
C PHE A 91 5.89 4.34 -3.08
N SER A 92 6.46 3.55 -2.18
CA SER A 92 6.04 3.53 -0.78
C SER A 92 6.26 4.89 -0.12
N PHE A 93 7.42 5.52 -0.35
CA PHE A 93 7.72 6.82 0.23
C PHE A 93 6.82 7.92 -0.35
N LEU A 94 6.76 8.04 -1.68
CA LEU A 94 5.95 9.05 -2.35
C LEU A 94 4.46 8.86 -2.06
N GLY A 95 3.98 7.61 -2.14
CA GLY A 95 2.60 7.27 -1.83
C GLY A 95 2.23 7.61 -0.39
N SER A 96 3.07 7.21 0.57
CA SER A 96 2.85 7.51 2.00
C SER A 96 2.92 9.01 2.29
N ALA A 97 3.94 9.70 1.76
CA ALA A 97 4.11 11.13 1.98
C ALA A 97 2.94 11.94 1.40
N GLY A 98 2.52 11.62 0.17
CA GLY A 98 1.37 12.26 -0.46
C GLY A 98 0.07 12.02 0.30
N TYR A 99 -0.18 10.79 0.74
CA TYR A 99 -1.37 10.47 1.54
C TYR A 99 -1.36 11.21 2.89
N LEU A 100 -0.24 11.15 3.61
CA LEU A 100 -0.09 11.79 4.92
C LEU A 100 -0.22 13.33 4.82
N PHE A 101 0.24 13.91 3.72
CA PHE A 101 0.04 15.33 3.42
C PHE A 101 -1.44 15.65 3.19
N LEU A 102 -2.16 14.84 2.41
CA LEU A 102 -3.59 15.03 2.12
C LEU A 102 -4.46 14.97 3.38
N ILE A 103 -4.15 14.08 4.32
CA ILE A 103 -4.89 13.97 5.58
C ILE A 103 -4.41 14.97 6.65
N GLY A 104 -3.40 15.79 6.36
CA GLY A 104 -2.87 16.81 7.27
C GLY A 104 -2.11 16.25 8.49
N SER A 105 -1.43 15.11 8.35
CA SER A 105 -0.70 14.47 9.45
C SER A 105 0.53 15.28 9.90
N LYS A 106 0.66 15.54 11.20
CA LYS A 106 1.86 16.16 11.79
C LYS A 106 3.04 15.20 11.73
N GLY A 107 4.15 15.64 11.16
CA GLY A 107 5.35 14.79 11.01
C GLY A 107 5.21 13.73 9.90
N GLY A 108 4.37 13.98 8.89
CA GLY A 108 4.08 13.03 7.81
C GLY A 108 5.32 12.49 7.07
N LEU A 109 6.40 13.26 6.97
CA LEU A 109 7.64 12.79 6.34
C LEU A 109 8.34 11.68 7.14
N ILE A 110 8.38 11.79 8.47
CA ILE A 110 9.00 10.76 9.32
C ILE A 110 8.17 9.48 9.25
N GLN A 111 6.84 9.61 9.35
CA GLN A 111 5.91 8.49 9.21
C GLN A 111 6.04 7.81 7.83
N ALA A 112 6.16 8.59 6.75
CA ALA A 112 6.37 8.06 5.40
C ALA A 112 7.70 7.29 5.29
N SER A 113 8.79 7.81 5.87
CA SER A 113 10.08 7.13 5.92
C SER A 113 10.01 5.79 6.67
N VAL A 114 9.37 5.78 7.85
CA VAL A 114 9.15 4.55 8.63
C VAL A 114 8.33 3.54 7.84
N MET A 115 7.24 3.96 7.22
CA MET A 115 6.39 3.06 6.42
C MET A 115 7.13 2.51 5.20
N THR A 116 8.00 3.33 4.59
CA THR A 116 8.85 2.90 3.48
C THR A 116 9.80 1.79 3.90
N LEU A 117 10.47 1.96 5.05
CA LEU A 117 11.35 0.93 5.60
C LEU A 117 10.58 -0.37 5.85
N ILE A 118 9.41 -0.30 6.51
CA ILE A 118 8.57 -1.48 6.78
C ILE A 118 8.19 -2.17 5.46
N THR A 119 7.68 -1.43 4.48
CA THR A 119 7.22 -1.99 3.20
C THR A 119 8.37 -2.60 2.40
N ALA A 120 9.52 -1.92 2.33
CA ALA A 120 10.70 -2.41 1.64
C ALA A 120 11.25 -3.69 2.29
N LEU A 121 11.29 -3.75 3.63
CA LEU A 121 11.69 -4.95 4.36
C LEU A 121 10.71 -6.11 4.14
N SER A 122 9.40 -5.87 4.19
CA SER A 122 8.39 -6.88 3.86
C SER A 122 8.57 -7.43 2.44
N PHE A 123 8.88 -6.57 1.48
CA PHE A 123 9.15 -6.97 0.10
C PHE A 123 10.44 -7.79 -0.04
N LEU A 124 11.49 -7.41 0.67
CA LEU A 124 12.74 -8.15 0.69
C LEU A 124 12.56 -9.55 1.28
N ILE A 125 11.84 -9.68 2.41
CA ILE A 125 11.51 -10.98 3.02
C ILE A 125 10.73 -11.85 2.04
N PHE A 126 9.70 -11.29 1.38
CA PHE A 126 8.93 -12.00 0.37
C PHE A 126 9.81 -12.51 -0.79
N LYS A 127 10.69 -11.66 -1.32
CA LYS A 127 11.59 -12.01 -2.42
C LYS A 127 12.56 -13.14 -2.04
N ILE A 128 13.09 -13.12 -0.82
CA ILE A 128 13.98 -14.17 -0.31
C ILE A 128 13.20 -15.49 -0.13
N SER A 129 12.02 -15.44 0.49
CA SER A 129 11.17 -16.61 0.72
C SER A 129 10.77 -17.30 -0.59
N ASN A 130 10.36 -16.51 -1.59
CA ASN A 130 9.96 -17.05 -2.89
C ASN A 130 11.14 -17.70 -3.64
N ARG A 131 12.34 -17.11 -3.56
CA ARG A 131 13.57 -17.72 -4.11
C ARG A 131 13.95 -19.02 -3.42
N ALA A 132 13.79 -19.10 -2.10
CA ALA A 132 14.11 -20.30 -1.32
C ALA A 132 13.17 -21.47 -1.67
N HIS A 133 11.89 -21.18 -1.94
CA HIS A 133 10.92 -22.18 -2.39
C HIS A 133 11.31 -22.79 -3.74
N LEU A 134 11.72 -21.95 -4.72
CA LEU A 134 12.10 -22.41 -6.06
C LEU A 134 13.40 -23.24 -6.11
N LYS A 135 14.28 -23.13 -5.11
CA LYS A 135 15.50 -23.95 -5.02
C LYS A 135 15.29 -25.33 -4.41
N LYS A 136 14.12 -25.58 -3.81
CA LYS A 136 13.77 -26.87 -3.18
C LYS A 136 12.99 -27.81 -4.10
N ILE A 137 12.58 -27.34 -5.28
CA ILE A 137 11.95 -28.10 -6.35
C ILE A 137 13.04 -28.43 -7.38
#